data_AF-G9ZP65-F1
#
_entry.id   AF-G9ZP65-F1
#
_cell.length_a   1.000
_cell.length_b   1.000
_cell.length_c   1.000
_cell.angle_alpha   90.00
_cell.angle_beta   90.00
_cell.angle_gamma   90.00
#
_symmetry.space_group_name_H-M   'P 1'
#
loop_
_entity.id
_entity.type
_entity.pdbx_description
1 polymer ?
#
loop_
_entity_poly.entity_id
_entity_poly.type
_entity_poly.pdbx_seq_one_letter_code
_entity_poly.pdbx_strand_id
1 'polypeptide(L)' 'MLKGILQGCLLIMLNEAPMYGYSISQKLAEFGFADVPKGTIYPLLMNMEKKKLVEGRMQDSKEQQNESTII' A
#
# COMPACT_ATOMS: atom_id res chain seq x y z
N MET A 1 12.94 13.10 -4.29
CA MET A 1 12.42 13.59 -2.98
C MET A 1 11.05 13.01 -2.61
N LEU A 2 10.08 12.88 -3.53
CA LEU A 2 8.71 12.42 -3.20
C LEU A 2 8.59 11.01 -2.59
N LYS A 3 9.48 10.07 -2.96
CA LYS A 3 9.41 8.66 -2.50
C LYS A 3 9.50 8.50 -0.98
N GLY A 4 10.30 9.32 -0.28
CA GLY A 4 10.44 9.22 1.18
C GLY A 4 9.16 9.64 1.92
N ILE A 5 8.51 10.71 1.44
CA ILE A 5 7.24 11.19 1.99
C ILE A 5 6.15 10.14 1.74
N LEU A 6 6.08 9.58 0.53
CA LEU A 6 5.10 8.56 0.20
C LEU A 6 5.25 7.30 1.07
N GLN A 7 6.49 6.85 1.34
CA GLN A 7 6.74 5.75 2.29
C GLN A 7 6.28 6.09 3.71
N GLY A 8 6.54 7.31 4.18
CA GLY A 8 6.08 7.77 5.49
C GLY A 8 4.56 7.76 5.61
N CYS A 9 3.86 8.29 4.60
CA CYS A 9 2.39 8.27 4.55
C CYS A 9 1.84 6.84 4.56
N LEU A 10 2.46 5.95 3.78
CA LEU A 10 2.12 4.52 3.76
C LEU A 10 2.23 3.88 5.14
N LEU A 11 3.35 4.09 5.83
CA LEU A 11 3.56 3.54 7.17
C LEU A 11 2.55 4.07 8.18
N ILE A 12 2.23 5.36 8.13
CA ILE A 12 1.22 5.97 9.01
C ILE A 12 -0.15 5.32 8.78
N MET A 13 -0.58 5.17 7.51
CA MET A 13 -1.87 4.55 7.19
C MET A 13 -1.94 3.08 7.59
N LEU A 14 -0.87 2.32 7.36
CA LEU A 14 -0.80 0.90 7.72
C LEU A 14 -0.71 0.68 9.23
N ASN A 15 -0.17 1.65 9.97
CA ASN A 15 -0.17 1.65 11.43
C ASN A 15 -1.58 1.86 12.02
N GLU A 16 -2.50 2.51 11.29
CA GLU A 16 -3.90 2.62 11.72
C GLU A 16 -4.67 1.33 11.50
N ALA A 17 -4.55 0.72 10.32
CA ALA A 17 -5.20 -0.55 10.00
C ALA A 17 -4.51 -1.27 8.82
N PRO A 18 -4.44 -2.61 8.84
CA PRO A 18 -4.01 -3.40 7.70
C PRO A 18 -4.89 -3.11 6.48
N MET A 19 -4.28 -3.03 5.29
CA MET A 19 -5.00 -2.62 4.08
C MET A 19 -4.53 -3.38 2.84
N TYR A 20 -5.45 -3.62 1.92
CA TYR A 20 -5.11 -4.20 0.62
C TYR A 20 -4.36 -3.20 -0.27
N GLY A 21 -3.44 -3.70 -1.10
CA GLY A 21 -2.65 -2.88 -2.03
C GLY A 21 -3.49 -1.93 -2.89
N TYR A 22 -4.66 -2.37 -3.34
CA TYR A 22 -5.62 -1.53 -4.06
C TYR A 22 -6.22 -0.42 -3.18
N SER A 23 -6.70 -0.75 -1.98
CA SER A 23 -7.28 0.21 -1.03
C SER A 23 -6.29 1.31 -0.65
N ILE A 24 -5.00 0.96 -0.53
CA ILE A 24 -3.91 1.91 -0.31
C ILE A 24 -3.85 2.95 -1.44
N SER A 25 -3.99 2.51 -2.70
CA SER A 25 -3.95 3.43 -3.84
C SER A 25 -5.12 4.41 -3.86
N GLN A 26 -6.32 3.96 -3.46
CA GLN A 26 -7.50 4.81 -3.35
C GLN A 26 -7.34 5.81 -2.21
N LYS A 27 -6.91 5.35 -1.04
CA LYS A 27 -6.74 6.20 0.13
C LYS A 27 -5.63 7.24 -0.08
N LEU A 28 -4.54 6.88 -0.76
CA LEU A 28 -3.50 7.84 -1.17
C LEU A 28 -4.04 8.97 -2.04
N ALA A 29 -4.98 8.68 -2.93
CA ALA A 29 -5.61 9.72 -3.75
C ALA A 29 -6.37 10.74 -2.88
N GLU A 30 -7.05 10.28 -1.83
CA GLU A 30 -7.74 11.16 -0.85
C GLU A 30 -6.75 12.02 -0.05
N PHE A 31 -5.53 11.53 0.19
CA PHE A 31 -4.44 12.28 0.83
C PHE A 31 -3.70 13.26 -0.10
N GLY A 32 -4.20 13.49 -1.32
CA GLY A 32 -3.60 14.41 -2.29
C GLY A 32 -2.53 13.78 -3.18
N PHE A 33 -2.40 12.45 -3.19
CA PHE A 33 -1.50 11.71 -4.08
C PHE A 33 -2.22 11.11 -5.28
N ALA A 34 -3.30 11.73 -5.75
CA ALA A 34 -4.13 11.23 -6.86
C ALA A 34 -3.34 11.02 -8.16
N ASP A 35 -2.27 11.79 -8.37
CA ASP A 35 -1.42 11.71 -9.56
C ASP A 35 -0.34 10.62 -9.47
N VAL A 36 -0.25 9.88 -8.36
CA VAL A 36 0.74 8.80 -8.20
C VAL A 36 0.29 7.57 -8.98
N PRO A 37 1.05 7.12 -10.00
CA PRO A 37 0.65 5.95 -10.78
C PRO A 37 0.63 4.68 -9.92
N LYS A 38 -0.33 3.78 -10.17
CA LYS A 38 -0.37 2.44 -9.53
C LYS A 38 0.96 1.68 -9.68
N GLY A 39 1.61 1.80 -10.84
CA GLY A 39 2.94 1.25 -11.11
C GLY A 39 4.06 1.81 -10.23
N THR A 40 3.80 2.82 -9.40
CA THR A 40 4.71 3.33 -8.36
C THR A 40 4.42 2.72 -7.00
N ILE A 41 3.15 2.47 -6.68
CA ILE A 41 2.71 2.00 -5.36
C ILE A 41 3.10 0.54 -5.15
N TYR A 42 2.79 -0.37 -6.07
CA TYR A 42 3.11 -1.80 -5.87
C TYR A 42 4.62 -2.06 -5.76
N PRO A 43 5.50 -1.49 -6.61
CA PRO A 43 6.95 -1.63 -6.41
C PRO A 43 7.44 -0.99 -5.11
N LEU A 44 6.77 0.06 -4.61
CA LEU A 44 7.09 0.67 -3.34
C LEU A 44 6.75 -0.25 -2.16
N LEU A 45 5.55 -0.82 -2.15
CA LEU A 45 5.11 -1.81 -1.17
C LEU A 45 6.07 -3.02 -1.15
N MET A 46 6.40 -3.54 -2.34
CA MET A 46 7.36 -4.64 -2.47
C MET A 46 8.77 -4.27 -1.98
N ASN A 47 9.19 -3.01 -2.12
CA ASN A 47 10.45 -2.53 -1.55
C ASN A 47 10.39 -2.40 -0.02
N MET A 48 9.27 -1.94 0.52
CA MET A 48 9.03 -1.82 1.96
C MET A 48 9.01 -3.19 2.64
N GLU A 49 8.38 -4.18 2.02
CA GLU A 49 8.36 -5.57 2.48
C GLU A 49 9.78 -6.19 2.45
N LYS A 50 10.53 -6.00 1.35
CA LYS A 50 11.94 -6.43 1.27
C LYS A 50 12.82 -5.81 2.37
N LYS A 51 12.48 -4.58 2.79
CA LYS A 51 13.14 -3.88 3.90
C LYS A 51 12.58 -4.23 5.28
N LYS A 52 11.60 -5.15 5.35
CA LYS A 52 10.91 -5.57 6.57
C LYS A 52 10.23 -4.42 7.32
N LEU A 53 9.80 -3.40 6.59
CA LEU A 53 9.06 -2.26 7.14
C LEU A 53 7.55 -2.55 7.26
N VAL A 54 7.06 -3.47 6.43
CA VAL A 54 5.68 -3.96 6.38
C VAL A 54 5.71 -5.45 6.09
N GLU A 55 4.63 -6.17 6.40
CA GLU A 55 4.51 -7.61 6.18
C GLU A 55 3.22 -7.91 5.41
N GLY A 56 3.34 -8.44 4.20
CA GLY A 56 2.19 -8.90 3.44
C GLY A 56 1.67 -10.23 3.98
N ARG A 57 0.36 -10.35 4.18
CA ARG A 57 -0.30 -11.63 4.44
C ARG A 57 -1.30 -11.94 3.34
N MET A 58 -1.36 -13.20 2.94
CA MET A 58 -2.45 -13.69 2.11
C MET A 58 -3.67 -13.87 3.00
N GLN A 59 -4.74 -13.17 2.69
CA GLN A 59 -6.02 -13.33 3.38
C GLN A 59 -7.04 -13.88 2.37
N ASP A 60 -7.64 -15.02 2.71
CA ASP A 60 -8.70 -15.63 1.91
C ASP A 60 -9.97 -14.77 1.98
N SER A 61 -10.06 -13.77 1.11
CA SER A 61 -11.30 -13.01 0.93
C SER A 61 -12.22 -13.75 -0.05
N LYS A 62 -13.43 -14.10 0.42
CA LYS A 62 -14.52 -14.61 -0.44
C LYS A 62 -15.11 -13.56 -1.39
N GLU A 63 -14.71 -12.30 -1.25
CA GLU A 63 -15.14 -11.20 -2.10
C GLU A 63 -13.91 -10.51 -2.68
N GLN A 64 -13.92 -10.36 -4.01
CA GLN A 64 -12.93 -9.67 -4.85
C GLN A 64 -11.74 -10.53 -5.27
N GLN A 65 -12.01 -11.29 -6.34
CA GLN A 65 -10.99 -11.82 -7.24
C GLN A 65 -10.12 -10.64 -7.72
N ASN A 66 -8.81 -10.80 -7.59
CA ASN A 66 -7.72 -9.87 -7.94
C ASN A 66 -7.19 -9.11 -6.70
N GLU A 67 -6.06 -9.60 -6.16
CA GLU A 67 -5.16 -8.96 -5.16
C GLU A 67 -5.37 -9.35 -3.68
N SER A 68 -5.10 -10.61 -3.36
CA SER A 68 -5.26 -11.25 -2.03
C SER A 68 -4.25 -10.85 -0.95
N THR A 69 -3.41 -9.82 -1.15
CA THR A 69 -2.35 -9.44 -0.20
C THR A 69 -2.74 -8.20 0.60
N ILE A 70 -2.96 -8.41 1.90
CA ILE A 70 -3.10 -7.35 2.89
C ILE A 70 -1.71 -6.99 3.41
N ILE A 71 -1.38 -5.70 3.45
CA ILE A 71 -0.11 -5.16 3.96
C ILE A 71 -0.33 -4.58 5.35
#